data_AF-A0A925QNG2-F1
#
_entry.id   AF-A0A925QNG2-F1
#
_cell.length_a   1.000
_cell.length_b   1.000
_cell.length_c   1.000
_cell.angle_alpha   90.00
_cell.angle_beta   90.00
_cell.angle_gamma   90.00
#
_symmetry.space_group_name_H-M   'P 1'
#
loop_
_entity.id
_entity.type
_entity.pdbx_description
1 polymer ?
#
loop_
_entity_poly.entity_id
_entity_poly.type
_entity_poly.pdbx_seq_one_letter_code
_entity_poly.pdbx_strand_id
1 'polypeptide(L)'
;MAPSRSDFVPSPQGEAASGLAEPNPRRLLDADPAIAGDGLGCHAGKDAMLGAAKSAGKSEVLAQYARDYPIAESTGPHDQPQSMCPAFGSLRVGLRMRRTHTILSGSACCVYGLTFTSHFYGARRSVGYVPFNSESLVTGKLFEDIREAVFKQADPALYDSIVIINLCVPTASGVPLQLLPRQINGVRIIGIDVPGFGVPTHAEAKDVLAGAMLRYARAEAEAGPVTAPKGGRSGRPTVTLLGEMFPVDPITIGRMLEPLGLAAGPV
;
A
#
# COMPACT_ATOMS: atom_id res chain seq x y z
N MET A 1 43.85 -9.60 -9.82
CA MET A 1 44.04 -8.16 -9.58
C MET A 1 43.76 -7.48 -10.91
N ALA A 2 42.61 -6.81 -11.05
CA ALA A 2 42.21 -6.19 -12.32
C ALA A 2 43.07 -4.93 -12.59
N PRO A 3 43.45 -4.66 -13.85
CA PRO A 3 44.29 -3.50 -14.16
C PRO A 3 43.56 -2.17 -13.92
N SER A 4 44.34 -1.12 -13.67
CA SER A 4 43.82 0.21 -13.33
C SER A 4 43.22 0.92 -14.56
N ARG A 5 42.20 1.76 -14.34
CA ARG A 5 41.39 2.43 -15.37
C ARG A 5 42.16 3.38 -16.31
N SER A 6 43.45 3.62 -16.11
CA SER A 6 44.25 4.55 -16.93
C SER A 6 44.67 3.99 -18.29
N ASP A 7 44.62 2.66 -18.48
CA ASP A 7 45.27 2.01 -19.62
C ASP A 7 44.29 1.63 -20.75
N PHE A 8 43.07 2.15 -20.71
CA PHE A 8 42.08 1.91 -21.76
C PHE A 8 42.32 2.84 -22.95
N VAL A 9 42.91 2.30 -24.02
CA VAL A 9 43.03 2.97 -25.32
C VAL A 9 41.90 2.47 -26.22
N PRO A 10 40.93 3.31 -26.61
CA PRO A 10 39.86 2.87 -27.50
C PRO A 10 40.41 2.63 -28.92
N SER A 11 39.93 1.57 -29.55
CA SER A 11 40.28 1.22 -30.93
C SER A 11 39.92 2.36 -31.90
N PRO A 12 40.74 2.65 -32.93
CA PRO A 12 40.42 3.67 -33.92
C PRO A 12 39.14 3.25 -34.67
N GLN A 13 38.12 4.10 -34.60
CA GLN A 13 36.85 3.87 -35.27
C GLN A 13 37.07 3.93 -36.79
N GLY A 14 36.90 2.79 -37.45
CA GLY A 14 36.95 2.69 -38.90
C GLY A 14 35.83 3.50 -39.55
N GLU A 15 36.21 4.30 -40.54
CA GLU A 15 35.31 4.93 -41.50
C GLU A 15 34.55 3.85 -42.28
N ALA A 16 33.27 3.66 -41.99
CA ALA A 16 32.31 3.05 -42.91
C ALA A 16 30.88 3.42 -42.53
N ALA A 17 30.21 4.14 -43.43
CA ALA A 17 28.82 4.56 -43.32
C ALA A 17 27.87 3.36 -43.47
N SER A 18 26.99 3.13 -42.48
CA SER A 18 25.58 2.73 -42.60
C SER A 18 25.04 2.23 -41.26
N GLY A 19 24.08 2.96 -40.70
CA GLY A 19 23.39 2.60 -39.45
C GLY A 19 22.94 3.85 -38.70
N LEU A 20 21.67 3.88 -38.30
CA LEU A 20 21.11 4.97 -37.49
C LEU A 20 21.99 5.16 -36.25
N ALA A 21 22.48 6.39 -36.04
CA ALA A 21 23.33 6.74 -34.91
C ALA A 21 22.67 6.32 -33.58
N GLU A 22 23.43 5.68 -32.70
CA GLU A 22 22.96 5.38 -31.35
C GLU A 22 22.47 6.68 -30.67
N PRO A 23 21.27 6.68 -30.07
CA PRO A 23 20.74 7.88 -29.44
C PRO A 23 21.62 8.28 -28.25
N ASN A 24 22.05 9.54 -28.24
CA ASN A 24 22.87 10.11 -27.19
C ASN A 24 22.17 9.96 -25.82
N PRO A 25 22.71 9.21 -24.87
CA PRO A 25 22.07 8.93 -23.57
C PRO A 25 21.99 10.17 -22.65
N ARG A 26 22.59 11.29 -23.04
CA ARG A 26 22.53 12.58 -22.33
C ARG A 26 21.52 13.56 -22.93
N ARG A 27 20.90 13.22 -24.07
CA ARG A 27 19.85 14.06 -24.63
C ARG A 27 18.58 13.78 -23.86
N LEU A 28 18.07 14.77 -23.11
CA LEU A 28 16.69 14.71 -22.62
C LEU A 28 15.80 14.49 -23.84
N LEU A 29 14.97 13.45 -23.78
CA LEU A 29 13.92 13.26 -24.76
C LEU A 29 13.00 14.47 -24.64
N ASP A 30 12.90 15.25 -25.70
CA ASP A 30 11.92 16.34 -25.78
C ASP A 30 10.53 15.71 -25.54
N ALA A 31 9.82 16.19 -24.52
CA ALA A 31 8.52 15.66 -24.17
C ALA A 31 7.57 15.87 -25.36
N ASP A 32 7.02 14.78 -25.87
CA ASP A 32 6.05 14.79 -26.97
C ASP A 32 4.82 15.61 -26.54
N PRO A 33 4.50 16.73 -27.21
CA PRO A 33 3.34 17.55 -26.86
C PRO A 33 2.00 16.83 -27.08
N ALA A 34 2.01 15.63 -27.69
CA ALA A 34 0.83 14.76 -27.78
C ALA A 34 0.39 14.15 -26.43
N ILE A 35 1.16 14.32 -25.35
CA ILE A 35 0.75 13.98 -23.96
C ILE A 35 0.26 15.25 -23.24
N ALA A 36 -0.53 16.09 -23.91
CA ALA A 36 -1.36 17.10 -23.26
C ALA A 36 -2.74 16.49 -22.91
N GLY A 37 -2.73 15.38 -22.17
CA GLY A 37 -3.91 14.96 -21.42
C GLY A 37 -3.82 15.56 -20.03
N ASP A 38 -4.96 15.90 -19.42
CA ASP A 38 -5.09 16.43 -18.04
C ASP A 38 -4.61 15.44 -16.94
N GLY A 39 -3.78 14.45 -17.31
CA GLY A 39 -3.56 13.19 -16.63
C GLY A 39 -2.57 13.31 -15.46
N LEU A 40 -3.11 13.15 -14.26
CA LEU A 40 -2.36 12.80 -13.05
C LEU A 40 -1.65 11.45 -13.22
N GLY A 41 -0.49 11.49 -13.86
CA GLY A 41 0.41 10.34 -13.98
C GLY A 41 1.20 10.10 -12.70
N CYS A 42 1.87 8.95 -12.62
CA CYS A 42 2.66 8.54 -11.46
C CYS A 42 3.81 9.53 -11.09
N HIS A 43 4.14 10.46 -11.98
CA HIS A 43 5.23 11.43 -11.81
C HIS A 43 4.74 12.83 -11.40
N ALA A 44 3.43 13.03 -11.20
CA ALA A 44 2.95 14.33 -10.74
C ALA A 44 3.43 14.60 -9.31
N GLY A 45 3.82 15.85 -9.05
CA GLY A 45 4.32 16.28 -7.75
C GLY A 45 3.26 16.18 -6.64
N LYS A 46 3.72 16.20 -5.38
CA LYS A 46 2.88 16.10 -4.17
C LYS A 46 1.71 17.08 -4.21
N ASP A 47 1.96 18.35 -4.52
CA ASP A 47 0.93 19.40 -4.48
C ASP A 47 -0.14 19.23 -5.56
N ALA A 48 0.25 18.81 -6.76
CA ALA A 48 -0.68 18.50 -7.84
C ALA A 48 -1.60 17.32 -7.46
N MET A 49 -1.01 16.25 -6.91
CA MET A 49 -1.77 15.08 -6.43
C MET A 49 -2.70 15.42 -5.27
N LEU A 50 -2.26 16.28 -4.34
CA LEU A 50 -3.10 16.78 -3.24
C LEU A 50 -4.25 17.63 -3.77
N GLY A 51 -3.99 18.55 -4.70
CA GLY A 51 -5.02 19.38 -5.32
C GLY A 51 -6.07 18.55 -6.06
N ALA A 52 -5.62 17.56 -6.82
CA ALA A 52 -6.50 16.63 -7.52
C ALA A 52 -7.35 15.80 -6.55
N ALA A 53 -6.73 15.19 -5.54
CA ALA A 53 -7.45 14.40 -4.54
C ALA A 53 -8.53 15.22 -3.81
N LYS A 54 -8.21 16.47 -3.43
CA LYS A 54 -9.18 17.40 -2.83
C LYS A 54 -10.33 17.70 -3.78
N SER A 55 -10.04 18.01 -5.04
CA SER A 55 -11.04 18.27 -6.08
C SER A 55 -11.90 17.04 -6.37
N ALA A 56 -11.34 15.84 -6.21
CA ALA A 56 -12.03 14.56 -6.37
C ALA A 56 -12.77 14.09 -5.09
N GLY A 57 -12.95 14.97 -4.10
CA GLY A 57 -13.76 14.69 -2.90
C GLY A 57 -13.03 13.97 -1.77
N LYS A 58 -11.69 13.84 -1.80
CA LYS A 58 -10.90 13.22 -0.72
C LYS A 58 -10.47 14.20 0.38
N SER A 59 -11.00 15.42 0.39
CA SER A 59 -10.61 16.49 1.32
C SER A 59 -10.73 16.09 2.79
N GLU A 60 -11.80 15.38 3.18
CA GLU A 60 -12.02 14.95 4.57
C GLU A 60 -10.97 13.93 5.03
N VAL A 61 -10.73 12.90 4.19
CA VAL A 61 -9.72 11.86 4.48
C VAL A 61 -8.32 12.47 4.59
N LEU A 62 -7.97 13.39 3.69
CA LEU A 62 -6.67 14.07 3.75
C LEU A 62 -6.55 15.01 4.96
N ALA A 63 -7.62 15.67 5.36
CA ALA A 63 -7.64 16.47 6.58
C ALA A 63 -7.48 15.60 7.83
N GLN A 64 -8.07 14.40 7.84
CA GLN A 64 -7.86 13.43 8.92
C GLN A 64 -6.39 12.98 8.98
N TYR A 65 -5.80 12.61 7.84
CA TYR A 65 -4.38 12.22 7.80
C TYR A 65 -3.44 13.34 8.23
N ALA A 66 -3.70 14.59 7.85
CA ALA A 66 -2.91 15.73 8.29
C ALA A 66 -3.00 15.97 9.82
N ARG A 67 -4.13 15.63 10.45
CA ARG A 67 -4.30 15.70 11.91
C ARG A 67 -3.60 14.55 12.62
N ASP A 68 -3.76 13.33 12.10
CA ASP A 68 -3.24 12.11 12.73
C ASP A 68 -1.72 11.99 12.54
N TYR A 69 -1.21 12.46 11.40
CA TYR A 69 0.18 12.34 10.98
C TYR A 69 0.74 13.72 10.56
N PRO A 70 0.91 14.65 11.51
CA PRO A 70 1.35 15.99 11.20
C PRO A 70 2.79 16.00 10.70
N ILE A 71 3.01 16.68 9.57
CA ILE A 71 4.35 17.03 9.08
C ILE A 71 4.59 18.48 9.50
N ALA A 72 5.72 18.77 10.13
CA ALA A 72 6.05 20.16 10.47
C ALA A 72 6.19 20.98 9.18
N GLU A 73 5.61 22.18 9.17
CA GLU A 73 5.54 23.05 7.99
C GLU A 73 6.92 23.45 7.45
N SER A 74 7.92 23.48 8.33
CA SER A 74 9.33 23.75 8.00
C SER A 74 10.09 22.53 7.47
N THR A 75 9.49 21.33 7.45
CA THR A 75 10.17 20.10 7.01
C THR A 75 10.22 20.05 5.49
N GLY A 76 11.39 20.37 4.92
CA GLY A 76 11.66 20.21 3.51
C GLY A 76 11.74 18.74 3.09
N PRO A 77 11.80 18.44 1.78
CA PRO A 77 11.90 17.07 1.27
C PRO A 77 13.09 16.27 1.82
N HIS A 78 14.17 16.96 2.20
CA HIS A 78 15.37 16.34 2.77
C HIS A 78 15.35 16.24 4.30
N ASP A 79 14.41 16.92 4.94
CA ASP A 79 14.25 16.90 6.41
C ASP A 79 13.26 15.81 6.84
N GLN A 80 12.68 15.07 5.88
CA GLN A 80 11.80 13.94 6.14
C GLN A 80 12.62 12.65 6.39
N PRO A 81 12.11 11.75 7.25
CA PRO A 81 12.70 10.44 7.41
C PRO A 81 12.85 9.75 6.06
N GLN A 82 14.03 9.20 5.80
CA GLN A 82 14.22 8.33 4.63
C GLN A 82 13.32 7.11 4.79
N SER A 83 12.25 7.07 4.01
CA SER A 83 11.10 6.19 4.22
C SER A 83 10.70 5.52 2.92
N MET A 84 10.21 4.29 3.01
CA MET A 84 9.57 3.61 1.89
C MET A 84 8.18 4.21 1.60
N CYS A 85 7.62 3.83 0.44
CA CYS A 85 6.23 4.13 0.08
C CYS A 85 5.27 3.79 1.25
N PRO A 86 4.36 4.69 1.65
CA PRO A 86 3.43 4.43 2.74
C PRO A 86 2.66 3.11 2.65
N ALA A 87 2.18 2.75 1.45
CA ALA A 87 1.48 1.49 1.23
C ALA A 87 2.28 0.23 1.61
N PHE A 88 3.62 0.31 1.69
CA PHE A 88 4.45 -0.77 2.24
C PHE A 88 4.03 -1.13 3.67
N GLY A 89 3.79 -0.12 4.51
CA GLY A 89 3.39 -0.29 5.91
C GLY A 89 2.05 -0.98 6.05
N SER A 90 1.04 -0.46 5.37
CA SER A 90 -0.31 -1.05 5.37
C SER A 90 -0.31 -2.47 4.82
N LEU A 91 0.34 -2.69 3.66
CA LEU A 91 0.42 -4.01 3.04
C LEU A 91 1.07 -5.02 3.98
N ARG A 92 2.18 -4.65 4.63
CA ARG A 92 2.90 -5.56 5.54
C ARG A 92 2.03 -6.02 6.71
N VAL A 93 1.26 -5.11 7.31
CA VAL A 93 0.30 -5.45 8.36
C VAL A 93 -0.80 -6.38 7.81
N GLY A 94 -1.37 -6.05 6.66
CA GLY A 94 -2.42 -6.86 6.01
C GLY A 94 -1.96 -8.28 5.70
N LEU A 95 -0.71 -8.46 5.25
CA LEU A 95 -0.14 -9.77 4.95
C LEU A 95 0.07 -10.66 6.18
N ARG A 96 0.10 -10.07 7.38
CA ARG A 96 0.18 -10.82 8.65
C ARG A 96 -1.19 -11.22 9.19
N MET A 97 -2.26 -10.56 8.75
CA MET A 97 -3.62 -10.93 9.14
C MET A 97 -4.01 -12.26 8.48
N ARG A 98 -4.45 -13.23 9.29
CA ARG A 98 -4.94 -14.51 8.76
C ARG A 98 -6.21 -14.29 7.95
N ARG A 99 -6.40 -15.14 6.93
CA ARG A 99 -7.61 -15.19 6.09
C ARG A 99 -8.03 -13.79 5.57
N THR A 100 -7.05 -12.94 5.32
CA THR A 100 -7.23 -11.60 4.79
C THR A 100 -6.57 -11.54 3.43
N HIS A 101 -7.34 -11.25 2.38
CA HIS A 101 -6.81 -11.06 1.03
C HIS A 101 -6.59 -9.57 0.79
N THR A 102 -5.37 -9.16 0.45
CA THR A 102 -5.06 -7.75 0.17
C THR A 102 -4.91 -7.54 -1.33
N ILE A 103 -5.66 -6.59 -1.86
CA ILE A 103 -5.66 -6.15 -3.27
C ILE A 103 -5.12 -4.73 -3.33
N LEU A 104 -4.11 -4.51 -4.17
CA LEU A 104 -3.57 -3.18 -4.46
C LEU A 104 -4.22 -2.62 -5.74
N SER A 105 -4.71 -1.40 -5.66
CA SER A 105 -5.09 -0.58 -6.81
C SER A 105 -3.99 0.45 -7.03
N GLY A 106 -3.23 0.30 -8.11
CA GLY A 106 -1.99 1.04 -8.31
C GLY A 106 -1.40 0.85 -9.71
N SER A 107 -0.29 1.53 -10.00
CA SER A 107 0.45 1.27 -11.23
C SER A 107 1.29 0.00 -11.09
N ALA A 108 1.65 -0.60 -12.22
CA ALA A 108 2.46 -1.83 -12.24
C ALA A 108 3.80 -1.64 -11.51
N CYS A 109 4.43 -0.47 -11.61
CA CYS A 109 5.69 -0.19 -10.94
C CYS A 109 5.53 -0.10 -9.41
N CYS A 110 4.46 0.52 -8.91
CA CYS A 110 4.19 0.56 -7.47
C CYS A 110 3.93 -0.85 -6.93
N VAL A 111 3.10 -1.63 -7.63
CA VAL A 111 2.77 -3.00 -7.18
C VAL A 111 3.99 -3.90 -7.25
N TYR A 112 4.79 -3.82 -8.31
CA TYR A 112 6.07 -4.53 -8.42
C TYR A 112 7.01 -4.17 -7.26
N GLY A 113 7.17 -2.89 -6.91
CA GLY A 113 7.96 -2.50 -5.75
C GLY A 113 7.41 -3.03 -4.43
N LEU A 114 6.09 -3.12 -4.30
CA LEU A 114 5.41 -3.58 -3.10
C LEU A 114 5.38 -5.11 -2.96
N THR A 115 5.52 -5.89 -4.04
CA THR A 115 5.64 -7.36 -3.95
C THR A 115 6.89 -7.80 -3.18
N PHE A 116 7.92 -6.95 -3.08
CA PHE A 116 9.03 -7.18 -2.15
C PHE A 116 8.52 -7.45 -0.72
N THR A 117 7.46 -6.77 -0.30
CA THR A 117 6.84 -6.97 1.01
C THR A 117 6.29 -8.39 1.18
N SER A 118 5.60 -8.94 0.18
CA SER A 118 5.07 -10.30 0.27
C SER A 118 6.16 -11.37 0.19
N HIS A 119 7.19 -11.12 -0.62
CA HIS A 119 8.33 -12.03 -0.75
C HIS A 119 9.16 -12.12 0.54
N PHE A 120 9.50 -11.00 1.18
CA PHE A 120 10.40 -10.98 2.34
C PHE A 120 9.67 -10.94 3.68
N TYR A 121 8.56 -10.21 3.77
CA TYR A 121 7.84 -9.98 5.04
C TYR A 121 6.49 -10.67 5.13
N GLY A 122 5.90 -11.11 4.02
CA GLY A 122 4.55 -11.68 3.96
C GLY A 122 4.46 -13.20 3.99
N ALA A 123 5.57 -13.90 4.28
CA ALA A 123 5.60 -15.37 4.35
C ALA A 123 5.01 -16.07 3.10
N ARG A 124 5.28 -15.54 1.90
CA ARG A 124 4.80 -16.07 0.59
C ARG A 124 3.29 -15.94 0.36
N ARG A 125 2.62 -14.99 1.01
CA ARG A 125 1.21 -14.63 0.71
C ARG A 125 1.11 -13.91 -0.64
N SER A 126 0.08 -14.22 -1.42
CA SER A 126 -0.22 -13.52 -2.66
C SER A 126 -0.80 -12.13 -2.40
N VAL A 127 -0.45 -11.17 -3.26
CA VAL A 127 -1.01 -9.82 -3.30
C VAL A 127 -1.88 -9.72 -4.54
N GLY A 128 -3.15 -9.36 -4.38
CA GLY A 128 -4.04 -9.07 -5.48
C GLY A 128 -3.65 -7.74 -6.14
N TYR A 129 -3.94 -7.59 -7.43
CA TYR A 129 -3.59 -6.40 -8.18
C TYR A 129 -4.71 -6.04 -9.16
N VAL A 130 -5.16 -4.78 -9.10
CA VAL A 130 -6.01 -4.19 -10.14
C VAL A 130 -5.19 -3.10 -10.86
N PRO A 131 -4.82 -3.31 -12.12
CA PRO A 131 -4.07 -2.34 -12.90
C PRO A 131 -4.94 -1.19 -13.38
N PHE A 132 -4.31 -0.08 -13.74
CA PHE A 132 -4.96 1.00 -14.47
C PHE A 132 -4.12 1.49 -15.65
N ASN A 133 -4.76 2.19 -16.56
CA ASN A 133 -4.13 3.02 -17.59
C ASN A 133 -4.84 4.39 -17.62
N SER A 134 -4.37 5.32 -18.46
CA SER A 134 -4.93 6.67 -18.52
C SER A 134 -6.43 6.69 -18.82
N GLU A 135 -6.90 5.81 -19.70
CA GLU A 135 -8.32 5.68 -20.04
C GLU A 135 -9.14 5.18 -18.87
N SER A 136 -8.69 4.14 -18.16
CA SER A 136 -9.45 3.56 -17.05
C SER A 136 -9.53 4.47 -15.82
N LEU A 137 -8.60 5.41 -15.67
CA LEU A 137 -8.63 6.45 -14.64
C LEU A 137 -9.69 7.51 -14.91
N VAL A 138 -9.84 7.96 -16.15
CA VAL A 138 -10.77 9.06 -16.48
C VAL A 138 -12.20 8.58 -16.74
N THR A 139 -12.37 7.33 -17.16
CA THR A 139 -13.68 6.74 -17.45
C THR A 139 -14.39 6.17 -16.22
N GLY A 140 -13.71 6.13 -15.06
CA GLY A 140 -14.22 5.46 -13.85
C GLY A 140 -14.14 3.93 -13.89
N LYS A 141 -13.67 3.35 -15.00
CA LYS A 141 -13.55 1.89 -15.18
C LYS A 141 -12.70 1.23 -14.08
N LEU A 142 -11.69 1.90 -13.54
CA LEU A 142 -10.89 1.36 -12.44
C LEU A 142 -11.74 0.97 -11.23
N PHE A 143 -12.77 1.75 -10.88
CA PHE A 143 -13.66 1.38 -9.77
C PHE A 143 -14.46 0.12 -10.09
N GLU A 144 -14.99 0.00 -11.32
CA GLU A 144 -15.71 -1.21 -11.75
C GLU A 144 -14.81 -2.45 -11.76
N ASP A 145 -13.55 -2.31 -12.19
CA ASP A 145 -12.57 -3.40 -12.17
C ASP A 145 -12.25 -3.84 -10.74
N ILE A 146 -12.13 -2.89 -9.80
CA ILE A 146 -12.00 -3.18 -8.37
C ILE A 146 -13.24 -3.90 -7.85
N ARG A 147 -14.43 -3.41 -8.21
CA ARG A 147 -15.71 -4.00 -7.81
C ARG A 147 -15.80 -5.45 -8.29
N GLU A 148 -15.56 -5.69 -9.58
CA GLU A 148 -15.55 -7.04 -10.16
C GLU A 148 -14.55 -7.94 -9.44
N ALA A 149 -13.33 -7.45 -9.17
CA ALA A 149 -12.31 -8.20 -8.47
C ALA A 149 -12.77 -8.62 -7.06
N VAL A 150 -13.40 -7.73 -6.28
CA VAL A 150 -13.88 -8.09 -4.93
C VAL A 150 -15.03 -9.09 -4.99
N PHE A 151 -15.97 -8.95 -5.94
CA PHE A 151 -17.06 -9.92 -6.11
C PHE A 151 -16.52 -11.31 -6.48
N LYS A 152 -15.50 -11.37 -7.34
CA LYS A 152 -14.88 -12.64 -7.76
C LYS A 152 -14.07 -13.31 -6.66
N GLN A 153 -13.42 -12.55 -5.79
CA GLN A 153 -12.51 -13.07 -4.76
C GLN A 153 -13.20 -13.33 -3.41
N ALA A 154 -14.42 -12.85 -3.20
CA ALA A 154 -15.17 -12.99 -1.95
C ALA A 154 -15.68 -14.42 -1.71
N ASP A 155 -14.77 -15.28 -1.27
CA ASP A 155 -15.04 -16.66 -0.85
C ASP A 155 -14.87 -16.83 0.68
N PRO A 156 -15.97 -17.05 1.44
CA PRO A 156 -15.91 -17.23 2.89
C PRO A 156 -15.19 -18.52 3.31
N ALA A 157 -15.03 -19.50 2.43
CA ALA A 157 -14.21 -20.68 2.73
C ALA A 157 -12.73 -20.31 2.86
N LEU A 158 -12.26 -19.28 2.15
CA LEU A 158 -10.86 -18.86 2.10
C LEU A 158 -10.58 -17.64 2.98
N TYR A 159 -11.47 -16.65 2.96
CA TYR A 159 -11.22 -15.32 3.53
C TYR A 159 -12.32 -14.86 4.47
N ASP A 160 -11.91 -14.18 5.54
CA ASP A 160 -12.81 -13.47 6.46
C ASP A 160 -12.91 -11.99 6.08
N SER A 161 -11.91 -11.47 5.36
CA SER A 161 -11.91 -10.11 4.81
C SER A 161 -11.09 -9.98 3.52
N ILE A 162 -11.48 -9.03 2.68
CA ILE A 162 -10.73 -8.51 1.54
C ILE A 162 -10.44 -7.03 1.81
N VAL A 163 -9.17 -6.68 1.75
CA VAL A 163 -8.67 -5.31 1.93
C VAL A 163 -8.26 -4.76 0.57
N ILE A 164 -8.79 -3.60 0.20
CA ILE A 164 -8.46 -2.89 -1.04
C ILE A 164 -7.71 -1.63 -0.66
N ILE A 165 -6.49 -1.50 -1.19
CA ILE A 165 -5.61 -0.37 -0.92
C ILE A 165 -5.46 0.45 -2.19
N ASN A 166 -6.04 1.65 -2.20
CA ASN A 166 -5.72 2.65 -3.20
C ASN A 166 -4.33 3.24 -2.93
N LEU A 167 -3.49 3.25 -3.97
CA LEU A 167 -2.20 3.95 -3.95
C LEU A 167 -2.37 5.42 -4.38
N CYS A 168 -1.25 6.11 -4.63
CA CYS A 168 -1.23 7.54 -4.94
C CYS A 168 -2.20 7.93 -6.07
N VAL A 169 -2.05 7.34 -7.25
CA VAL A 169 -2.83 7.75 -8.44
C VAL A 169 -4.32 7.45 -8.27
N PRO A 170 -4.77 6.23 -7.89
CA PRO A 170 -6.20 5.99 -7.66
C PRO A 170 -6.82 6.88 -6.58
N THR A 171 -6.05 7.24 -5.54
CA THR A 171 -6.51 8.19 -4.51
C THR A 171 -6.68 9.58 -5.11
N ALA A 172 -5.70 10.07 -5.87
CA ALA A 172 -5.74 11.39 -6.49
C ALA A 172 -6.82 11.52 -7.57
N SER A 173 -7.07 10.44 -8.31
CA SER A 173 -8.16 10.35 -9.29
C SER A 173 -9.54 10.14 -8.65
N GLY A 174 -9.64 10.06 -7.31
CA GLY A 174 -10.92 10.02 -6.62
C GLY A 174 -11.62 8.67 -6.61
N VAL A 175 -10.91 7.55 -6.81
CA VAL A 175 -11.54 6.22 -6.81
C VAL A 175 -12.31 5.99 -5.51
N PRO A 176 -13.63 5.77 -5.56
CA PRO A 176 -14.50 5.85 -4.39
C PRO A 176 -14.70 4.49 -3.71
N LEU A 177 -13.67 3.96 -3.03
CA LEU A 177 -13.76 2.65 -2.35
C LEU A 177 -14.90 2.56 -1.34
N GLN A 178 -15.39 3.68 -0.81
CA GLN A 178 -16.55 3.74 0.08
C GLN A 178 -17.86 3.27 -0.56
N LEU A 179 -17.94 3.21 -1.89
CA LEU A 179 -19.09 2.69 -2.64
C LEU A 179 -19.06 1.17 -2.80
N LEU A 180 -17.96 0.50 -2.45
CA LEU A 180 -17.92 -0.96 -2.43
C LEU A 180 -18.91 -1.50 -1.36
N PRO A 181 -19.57 -2.64 -1.62
CA PRO A 181 -20.40 -3.29 -0.60
C PRO A 181 -19.57 -3.56 0.65
N ARG A 182 -20.09 -3.32 1.86
CA ARG A 182 -19.36 -3.59 3.11
C ARG A 182 -19.07 -5.08 3.35
N GLN A 183 -19.83 -5.96 2.70
CA GLN A 183 -19.71 -7.40 2.81
C GLN A 183 -20.23 -8.07 1.53
N ILE A 184 -19.59 -9.17 1.11
CA ILE A 184 -20.01 -10.04 0.00
C ILE A 184 -19.87 -11.48 0.46
N ASN A 185 -20.94 -12.29 0.38
CA ASN A 185 -20.94 -13.70 0.82
C ASN A 185 -20.41 -13.93 2.24
N GLY A 186 -20.63 -12.98 3.17
CA GLY A 186 -20.08 -13.04 4.52
C GLY A 186 -18.63 -12.52 4.65
N VAL A 187 -17.91 -12.29 3.55
CA VAL A 187 -16.55 -11.74 3.53
C VAL A 187 -16.59 -10.21 3.64
N ARG A 188 -15.88 -9.65 4.61
CA ARG A 188 -15.81 -8.20 4.85
C ARG A 188 -15.02 -7.52 3.75
N ILE A 189 -15.51 -6.40 3.22
CA ILE A 189 -14.78 -5.63 2.20
C ILE A 189 -14.37 -4.30 2.81
N ILE A 190 -13.05 -4.05 2.83
CA ILE A 190 -12.45 -2.93 3.56
C ILE A 190 -11.59 -2.14 2.58
N GLY A 191 -12.04 -0.94 2.21
CA GLY A 191 -11.29 -0.02 1.37
C GLY A 191 -10.50 0.99 2.21
N ILE A 192 -9.23 1.21 1.86
CA ILE A 192 -8.40 2.26 2.44
C ILE A 192 -7.62 3.01 1.35
N ASP A 193 -7.40 4.30 1.56
CA ASP A 193 -6.51 5.13 0.73
C ASP A 193 -5.19 5.32 1.47
N VAL A 194 -4.07 4.98 0.85
CA VAL A 194 -2.73 5.13 1.47
C VAL A 194 -1.79 5.88 0.52
N PRO A 195 -2.12 7.14 0.17
CA PRO A 195 -1.34 7.91 -0.79
C PRO A 195 0.00 8.36 -0.20
N GLY A 196 1.06 8.27 -1.00
CA GLY A 196 2.38 8.80 -0.68
C GLY A 196 2.41 10.31 -0.40
N PHE A 197 1.43 11.05 -0.90
CA PHE A 197 1.30 12.49 -0.68
C PHE A 197 0.49 12.87 0.56
N GLY A 198 -0.24 11.93 1.16
CA GLY A 198 -1.16 12.18 2.28
C GLY A 198 -0.76 11.49 3.59
N VAL A 199 -0.06 10.35 3.52
CA VAL A 199 0.50 9.68 4.70
C VAL A 199 2.02 9.86 4.67
N PRO A 200 2.67 10.43 5.71
CA PRO A 200 4.08 10.82 5.62
C PRO A 200 5.04 9.64 5.49
N THR A 201 4.77 8.53 6.19
CA THR A 201 5.68 7.38 6.22
C THR A 201 4.96 6.04 6.15
N HIS A 202 5.70 5.00 5.74
CA HIS A 202 5.22 3.62 5.86
C HIS A 202 5.01 3.20 7.33
N ALA A 203 5.71 3.81 8.28
CA ALA A 203 5.51 3.53 9.70
C ALA A 203 4.13 4.01 10.17
N GLU A 204 3.61 5.12 9.66
CA GLU A 204 2.28 5.63 10.02
C GLU A 204 1.17 4.93 9.23
N ALA A 205 1.44 4.60 7.97
CA ALA A 205 0.48 3.91 7.10
C ALA A 205 0.01 2.56 7.62
N LYS A 206 0.81 1.89 8.46
CA LYS A 206 0.42 0.66 9.14
C LYS A 206 -0.85 0.88 9.98
N ASP A 207 -0.97 2.06 10.60
CA ASP A 207 -2.05 2.42 11.50
C ASP A 207 -3.33 2.74 10.73
N VAL A 208 -3.22 3.16 9.46
CA VAL A 208 -4.38 3.34 8.56
C VAL A 208 -5.13 2.02 8.38
N LEU A 209 -4.41 0.93 8.05
CA LEU A 209 -5.03 -0.39 7.92
C LEU A 209 -5.45 -0.95 9.28
N ALA A 210 -4.58 -0.91 10.29
CA ALA A 210 -4.91 -1.42 11.62
C ALA A 210 -6.16 -0.72 12.18
N GLY A 211 -6.23 0.61 12.05
CA GLY A 211 -7.38 1.42 12.43
C GLY A 211 -8.65 1.05 11.65
N ALA A 212 -8.57 0.81 10.35
CA ALA A 212 -9.73 0.36 9.56
C ALA A 212 -10.26 -0.99 10.03
N MET A 213 -9.36 -1.95 10.28
CA MET A 213 -9.71 -3.27 10.80
C MET A 213 -10.32 -3.18 12.20
N LEU A 214 -9.73 -2.35 13.09
CA LEU A 214 -10.23 -2.16 14.45
C LEU A 214 -11.61 -1.49 14.48
N ARG A 215 -11.85 -0.49 13.62
CA ARG A 215 -13.17 0.13 13.50
C ARG A 215 -14.22 -0.90 13.10
N TYR A 216 -13.90 -1.78 12.15
CA TYR A 216 -14.81 -2.85 11.75
C TYR A 216 -15.04 -3.84 12.89
N ALA A 217 -13.97 -4.35 13.50
CA ALA A 217 -14.05 -5.31 14.60
C ALA A 217 -14.84 -4.76 15.80
N ARG A 218 -14.65 -3.47 16.12
CA ARG A 218 -15.42 -2.77 17.15
C ARG A 218 -16.91 -2.74 16.81
N ALA A 219 -17.28 -2.37 15.59
CA ALA A 219 -18.67 -2.33 15.17
C ALA A 219 -19.35 -3.71 15.25
N GLU A 220 -18.64 -4.78 14.91
CA GLU A 220 -19.16 -6.15 15.08
C GLU A 220 -19.35 -6.52 16.55
N ALA A 221 -18.36 -6.20 17.40
CA ALA A 221 -18.42 -6.48 18.83
C ALA A 221 -19.53 -5.68 19.54
N GLU A 222 -19.79 -4.44 19.11
CA GLU A 222 -20.90 -3.62 19.62
C GLU A 222 -22.27 -4.14 19.14
N ALA A 223 -22.34 -4.78 17.97
CA ALA A 223 -23.56 -5.36 17.43
C ALA A 223 -23.95 -6.70 18.10
N GLY A 224 -22.99 -7.45 18.64
CA GLY A 224 -23.28 -8.68 19.36
C GLY A 224 -22.08 -9.63 19.51
N PRO A 225 -22.34 -10.90 19.89
CA PRO A 225 -21.29 -11.89 20.05
C PRO A 225 -20.49 -12.13 18.76
N VAL A 226 -19.16 -12.06 18.85
CA VAL A 226 -18.24 -12.34 17.75
C VAL A 226 -17.62 -13.73 17.85
N THR A 227 -17.06 -14.22 16.75
CA THR A 227 -16.39 -15.51 16.69
C THR A 227 -15.26 -15.62 17.71
N ALA A 228 -15.28 -16.69 18.52
CA ALA A 228 -14.22 -16.96 19.47
C ALA A 228 -12.90 -17.34 18.75
N PRO A 229 -11.73 -17.03 19.34
CA PRO A 229 -10.45 -17.46 18.78
C PRO A 229 -10.37 -18.98 18.62
N LYS A 230 -9.78 -19.47 17.53
CA LYS A 230 -9.65 -20.92 17.25
C LYS A 230 -8.92 -21.71 18.34
N GLY A 231 -7.98 -21.09 19.04
CA GLY A 231 -7.24 -21.70 20.15
C GLY A 231 -8.03 -21.80 21.45
N GLY A 232 -9.28 -21.31 21.48
CA GLY A 232 -10.07 -21.20 22.71
C GLY A 232 -9.60 -20.06 23.62
N ARG A 233 -10.21 -19.96 24.80
CA ARG A 233 -9.77 -19.02 25.84
C ARG A 233 -8.55 -19.59 26.54
N SER A 234 -7.51 -18.78 26.71
CA SER A 234 -6.35 -19.15 27.51
C SER A 234 -6.77 -19.47 28.95
N GLY A 235 -6.07 -20.41 29.60
CA GLY A 235 -6.21 -20.67 31.03
C GLY A 235 -5.68 -19.54 31.92
N ARG A 236 -5.02 -18.54 31.32
CA ARG A 236 -4.53 -17.32 31.97
C ARG A 236 -5.17 -16.08 31.33
N PRO A 237 -5.32 -14.96 32.06
CA PRO A 237 -5.72 -13.69 31.47
C PRO A 237 -4.77 -13.30 30.32
N THR A 238 -5.33 -12.81 29.22
CA THR A 238 -4.55 -12.47 28.02
C THR A 238 -4.44 -10.96 27.79
N VAL A 239 -3.27 -10.51 27.33
CA VAL A 239 -3.03 -9.15 26.86
C VAL A 239 -3.09 -9.12 25.33
N THR A 240 -4.04 -8.38 24.76
CA THR A 240 -4.14 -8.19 23.31
C THR A 240 -3.02 -7.27 22.84
N LEU A 241 -2.26 -7.73 21.84
CA LEU A 241 -1.23 -6.94 21.20
C LEU A 241 -1.85 -6.14 20.05
N LEU A 242 -1.62 -4.84 20.03
CA LEU A 242 -2.14 -3.93 19.01
C LEU A 242 -1.03 -3.24 18.26
N GLY A 243 -1.17 -3.18 16.94
CA GLY A 243 -0.22 -2.53 16.05
C GLY A 243 0.56 -3.55 15.24
N GLU A 244 1.69 -3.10 14.74
CA GLU A 244 2.60 -3.94 13.97
C GLU A 244 3.41 -4.83 14.88
N MET A 245 3.39 -6.13 14.56
CA MET A 245 4.17 -7.15 15.26
C MET A 245 5.10 -7.83 14.26
N PHE A 246 6.38 -7.88 14.58
CA PHE A 246 7.32 -8.75 13.91
C PHE A 246 7.14 -10.20 14.40
N PRO A 247 7.56 -11.20 13.61
CA PRO A 247 7.33 -12.61 13.93
C PRO A 247 7.79 -13.06 15.33
N VAL A 248 8.80 -12.40 15.89
CA VAL A 248 9.40 -12.75 17.19
C VAL A 248 8.77 -11.96 18.34
N ASP A 249 8.01 -10.89 18.05
CA ASP A 249 7.47 -10.01 19.09
C ASP A 249 6.45 -10.73 19.98
N PRO A 250 5.42 -11.45 19.46
CA PRO A 250 4.46 -12.13 20.33
C PRO A 250 5.12 -13.21 21.21
N ILE A 251 6.16 -13.87 20.70
CA ILE A 251 6.91 -14.90 21.44
C ILE A 251 7.67 -14.24 22.60
N THR A 252 8.35 -13.12 22.31
CA THR A 252 9.18 -12.41 23.28
C THR A 252 8.32 -11.73 24.34
N ILE A 253 7.26 -11.04 23.93
CA ILE A 253 6.30 -10.41 24.83
C ILE A 253 5.60 -11.48 25.68
N GLY A 254 5.23 -12.62 25.09
CA GLY A 254 4.65 -13.75 25.83
C GLY A 254 5.56 -14.25 26.98
N ARG A 255 6.87 -14.37 26.73
CA ARG A 255 7.85 -14.74 27.77
C ARG A 255 7.99 -13.69 28.86
N MET A 256 7.84 -12.41 28.53
CA MET A 256 7.84 -11.32 29.52
C MET A 256 6.57 -11.28 30.36
N LEU A 257 5.44 -11.71 29.80
CA LEU A 257 4.15 -11.77 30.48
C LEU A 257 4.02 -12.98 31.43
N GLU A 258 4.73 -14.07 31.15
CA GLU A 258 4.60 -15.32 31.89
C GLU A 258 4.86 -15.21 33.41
N PRO A 259 5.92 -14.54 33.90
CA PRO A 259 6.15 -14.35 35.33
C PRO A 259 5.04 -13.56 36.05
N LEU A 260 4.24 -12.79 35.31
CA LEU A 260 3.10 -12.02 35.83
C LEU A 260 1.80 -12.86 35.86
N GLY A 261 1.86 -14.14 35.47
CA GLY A 261 0.67 -14.99 35.33
C GLY A 261 -0.22 -14.61 34.14
N LEU A 262 0.31 -13.85 33.18
CA LEU A 262 -0.39 -13.38 31.98
C LEU A 262 0.06 -14.17 30.74
N ALA A 263 -0.72 -14.07 29.66
CA ALA A 263 -0.35 -14.58 28.34
C ALA A 263 -0.55 -13.52 27.26
N ALA A 264 0.19 -13.60 26.15
CA ALA A 264 -0.15 -12.82 24.96
C ALA A 264 -1.48 -13.34 24.36
N GLY A 265 -2.30 -12.43 23.87
CA GLY A 265 -3.53 -12.76 23.16
C GLY A 265 -3.26 -13.47 21.84
N PRO A 266 -4.31 -14.03 21.19
CA PRO A 266 -4.18 -14.64 19.87
C PRO A 266 -3.60 -13.65 18.85
N VAL A 267 -2.62 -14.12 18.06
CA VAL A 267 -1.95 -13.38 16.97
C VAL A 267 -2.02 -14.14 15.65
#